data_AF-A0AAU6DDT3-F1
#
_entry.id   AF-A0AAU6DDT3-F1
#
_cell.length_a   1.000
_cell.length_b   1.000
_cell.length_c   1.000
_cell.angle_alpha   90.00
_cell.angle_beta   90.00
_cell.angle_gamma   90.00
#
_symmetry.space_group_name_H-M   'P 1'
#
loop_
_entity.id
_entity.type
_entity.pdbx_description
1 polymer ?
#
loop_
_entity_poly.entity_id
_entity_poly.type
_entity_poly.pdbx_seq_one_letter_code
_entity_poly.pdbx_strand_id
1 'polypeptide(L)'
;MELGPGQAGQEEFRTLAGVRGDAALTGSGGPGRLLRSGPAVTVAGIEASPAGHGAPPVVPYVRVNLSLRSRPGQDSQEVQRRLVTRLAALRPSGAAPTAASRSRAAA
;
A
#
# COMPACT_ATOMS: atom_id res chain seq x y z
N MET A 1 -16.29 3.37 31.17
CA MET A 1 -15.72 2.68 29.99
C MET A 1 -14.26 3.07 29.93
N GLU A 2 -13.38 2.20 30.40
CA GLU A 2 -11.93 2.47 30.44
C GLU A 2 -11.32 2.01 29.10
N LEU A 3 -10.75 2.95 28.35
CA LEU A 3 -10.10 2.68 27.06
C LEU A 3 -8.72 2.06 27.33
N GLY A 4 -8.54 0.78 27.01
CA GLY A 4 -7.30 0.06 27.23
C GLY A 4 -6.07 0.71 26.56
N PRO A 5 -4.84 0.42 27.03
CA PRO A 5 -3.61 1.19 26.79
C PRO A 5 -3.10 1.26 25.33
N GLY A 6 -3.83 0.68 24.36
CA GLY A 6 -3.56 0.81 22.93
C GLY A 6 -4.51 1.73 22.17
N GLN A 7 -5.67 2.08 22.74
CA GLN A 7 -6.71 2.89 22.08
C GLN A 7 -6.44 4.39 22.24
N ALA A 8 -5.99 4.81 23.43
CA ALA A 8 -5.64 6.22 23.71
C ALA A 8 -4.62 6.79 22.72
N GLY A 9 -3.55 6.03 22.40
CA GLY A 9 -2.53 6.49 21.45
C GLY A 9 -3.03 6.56 20.01
N GLN A 10 -4.03 5.78 19.62
CA GLN A 10 -4.56 5.80 18.24
C GLN A 10 -5.51 6.97 18.02
N GLU A 11 -6.34 7.29 19.00
CA GLU A 11 -7.28 8.42 18.93
C GLU A 11 -6.55 9.78 19.02
N GLU A 12 -5.53 9.86 19.88
CA GLU A 12 -4.63 11.01 19.97
C GLU A 12 -3.85 11.20 18.65
N PHE A 13 -3.31 10.11 18.08
CA PHE A 13 -2.65 10.16 16.78
C PHE A 13 -3.58 10.64 15.66
N ARG A 14 -4.83 10.15 15.62
CA ARG A 14 -5.81 10.61 14.61
C ARG A 14 -6.07 12.09 14.69
N THR A 15 -6.23 12.61 15.91
CA THR A 15 -6.42 14.04 16.17
C THR A 15 -5.23 14.86 15.69
N LEU A 16 -4.01 14.47 16.07
CA LEU A 16 -2.78 15.19 15.71
C LEU A 16 -2.44 15.12 14.21
N ALA A 17 -2.73 13.99 13.57
CA ALA A 17 -2.46 13.78 12.14
C ALA A 17 -3.58 14.28 11.22
N GLY A 18 -4.67 14.85 11.77
CA GLY A 18 -5.81 15.32 10.99
C GLY A 18 -6.56 14.21 10.26
N VAL A 19 -6.51 12.97 10.78
CA VAL A 19 -7.17 11.82 10.15
C VAL A 19 -8.67 11.91 10.39
N ARG A 20 -9.44 11.91 9.30
CA ARG A 20 -10.90 11.82 9.34
C ARG A 20 -11.36 10.61 10.18
N GLY A 21 -12.29 10.83 11.10
CA GLY A 21 -12.68 9.81 12.11
C GLY A 21 -13.21 8.50 11.53
N ASP A 22 -13.75 8.53 10.31
CA ASP A 22 -14.26 7.38 9.55
C ASP A 22 -13.18 6.64 8.75
N ALA A 23 -11.98 7.21 8.62
CA ALA A 23 -10.90 6.58 7.85
C ALA A 23 -10.24 5.44 8.64
N ALA A 24 -10.24 4.25 8.03
CA ALA A 24 -9.46 3.12 8.51
C ALA A 24 -7.96 3.42 8.35
N LEU A 25 -7.20 3.25 9.43
CA LEU A 25 -5.74 3.31 9.35
C LEU A 25 -5.24 2.07 8.59
N THR A 26 -4.41 2.28 7.57
CA THR A 26 -3.89 1.18 6.76
C THR A 26 -2.77 0.46 7.50
N GLY A 27 -2.95 -0.83 7.78
CA GLY A 27 -1.94 -1.69 8.41
C GLY A 27 -2.36 -2.25 9.77
N SER A 28 -1.56 -3.17 10.31
CA SER A 28 -1.83 -3.83 11.59
C SER A 28 -0.94 -3.26 12.70
N GLY A 29 -1.55 -2.80 13.80
CA GLY A 29 -0.85 -2.35 15.02
C GLY A 29 -1.06 -0.88 15.37
N GLY A 30 -0.43 -0.43 16.46
CA GLY A 30 -0.51 0.96 16.93
C GLY A 30 0.28 1.96 16.08
N PRO A 31 0.01 3.28 16.23
CA PRO A 31 0.54 4.34 15.37
C PRO A 31 2.08 4.37 15.29
N GLY A 32 2.80 4.07 16.38
CA GLY A 32 4.26 3.96 16.35
C GLY A 32 4.80 2.91 15.38
N ARG A 33 4.09 1.78 15.22
CA ARG A 33 4.46 0.71 14.28
C ARG A 33 4.13 1.10 12.84
N LEU A 34 3.03 1.79 12.62
CA LEU A 34 2.60 2.26 11.29
C LEU A 34 3.55 3.33 10.75
N LEU A 35 3.97 4.27 11.60
CA LEU A 35 4.81 5.40 11.20
C LEU A 35 6.27 5.00 10.93
N ARG A 36 6.90 4.21 11.82
CA ARG A 36 8.38 4.09 11.82
C ARG A 36 8.94 2.67 11.74
N SER A 37 8.16 1.62 11.99
CA SER A 37 8.75 0.29 12.27
C SER A 37 8.20 -0.88 11.45
N GLY A 38 7.12 -0.68 10.68
CA GLY A 38 6.50 -1.72 9.87
C GLY A 38 6.96 -1.73 8.40
N PRO A 39 7.03 -2.92 7.75
CA PRO A 39 7.09 -2.99 6.30
C PRO A 39 5.81 -2.34 5.76
N ALA A 40 5.96 -1.52 4.72
CA ALA A 40 4.86 -0.78 4.13
C ALA A 40 4.89 -0.95 2.62
N VAL A 41 3.72 -1.10 2.02
CA VAL A 41 3.51 -1.04 0.57
C VAL A 41 2.65 0.18 0.31
N THR A 42 3.18 1.12 -0.47
CA THR A 42 2.51 2.37 -0.81
C THR A 42 2.28 2.43 -2.31
N VAL A 43 1.10 2.86 -2.75
CA VAL A 43 0.86 3.19 -4.16
C VAL A 43 1.52 4.53 -4.45
N ALA A 44 2.62 4.52 -5.20
CA ALA A 44 3.38 5.71 -5.58
C ALA A 44 2.78 6.42 -6.80
N GLY A 45 2.02 5.69 -7.63
CA GLY A 45 1.34 6.28 -8.78
C GLY A 45 0.38 5.29 -9.43
N ILE A 46 -0.67 5.83 -10.04
CA ILE A 46 -1.67 5.09 -10.82
C ILE A 46 -1.77 5.77 -12.17
N GLU A 47 -1.61 5.00 -13.24
CA GLU A 47 -1.76 5.45 -14.62
C GLU A 47 -2.87 4.62 -15.25
N ALA A 48 -3.99 5.28 -15.53
CA ALA A 48 -5.16 4.72 -16.20
C ALA A 48 -5.44 5.60 -17.41
N SER A 49 -5.07 5.15 -18.61
CA SER A 49 -5.41 5.88 -19.84
C SER A 49 -6.90 5.72 -20.12
N PRO A 50 -7.67 6.82 -20.25
CA PRO A 50 -9.04 6.74 -20.72
C PRO A 50 -9.04 6.18 -22.14
N ALA A 51 -9.94 5.24 -22.45
CA ALA A 51 -10.21 4.92 -23.85
C ALA A 51 -10.82 6.17 -24.52
N GLY A 52 -10.46 6.41 -25.78
CA GLY A 52 -10.81 7.63 -26.52
C GLY A 52 -12.31 7.97 -26.54
N HIS A 53 -12.60 9.21 -26.93
CA HIS A 53 -13.91 9.85 -26.89
C HIS A 53 -15.04 9.02 -27.54
N GLY A 54 -15.95 8.50 -26.71
CA GLY A 54 -17.22 7.90 -27.10
C GLY A 54 -17.70 6.83 -26.11
N ALA A 55 -18.81 7.08 -25.40
CA ALA A 55 -19.35 6.31 -24.26
C ALA A 55 -18.44 6.33 -23.00
N PRO A 56 -18.96 6.12 -21.76
CA PRO A 56 -18.11 6.09 -20.57
C PRO A 56 -17.07 4.98 -20.72
N PRO A 57 -15.79 5.31 -20.94
CA PRO A 57 -14.83 4.30 -21.33
C PRO A 57 -14.52 3.42 -20.13
N VAL A 58 -14.83 2.13 -20.24
CA VAL A 58 -14.28 1.14 -19.31
C VAL A 58 -12.78 1.07 -19.57
N VAL A 59 -11.98 1.43 -18.57
CA VAL A 59 -10.52 1.40 -18.66
C VAL A 59 -10.06 -0.07 -18.67
N PRO A 60 -9.47 -0.57 -19.77
CA PRO A 60 -9.14 -2.00 -19.89
C PRO A 60 -7.83 -2.37 -19.19
N TYR A 61 -6.94 -1.39 -18.95
CA TYR A 61 -5.68 -1.60 -18.26
C TYR A 61 -5.38 -0.46 -17.32
N VAL A 62 -4.73 -0.78 -16.20
CA VAL A 62 -4.16 0.19 -15.28
C VAL A 62 -2.73 -0.22 -14.95
N ARG A 63 -1.83 0.75 -14.88
CA ARG A 63 -0.49 0.56 -14.35
C ARG A 63 -0.40 1.20 -12.98
N VAL A 64 0.15 0.45 -12.03
CA VAL A 64 0.32 0.91 -10.66
C VAL A 64 1.79 0.80 -10.30
N ASN A 65 2.37 1.90 -9.83
CA ASN A 65 3.71 1.92 -9.26
C ASN A 65 3.62 1.74 -7.75
N LEU A 66 4.30 0.74 -7.22
CA LEU A 66 4.31 0.42 -5.79
C LEU A 66 5.70 0.69 -5.21
N SER A 67 5.73 1.46 -4.12
CA SER A 67 6.92 1.64 -3.29
C SER A 67 6.85 0.69 -2.10
N LEU A 68 7.92 -0.06 -1.89
CA LEU A 68 8.03 -1.04 -0.82
C LEU A 68 9.12 -0.60 0.17
N ARG A 69 8.75 -0.46 1.44
CA ARG A 69 9.68 -0.23 2.54
C ARG A 69 9.92 -1.54 3.26
N SER A 70 11.16 -2.05 3.20
CA SER A 70 11.62 -3.18 3.99
C SER A 70 12.02 -2.74 5.40
N ARG A 71 12.06 -3.69 6.34
CA ARG A 71 12.64 -3.44 7.67
C ARG A 71 14.18 -3.50 7.58
N PRO A 72 14.90 -2.79 8.46
CA PRO A 72 16.34 -2.97 8.62
C PRO A 72 16.67 -4.46 8.88
N GLY A 73 17.69 -4.98 8.19
CA GLY A 73 18.10 -6.39 8.27
C GLY A 73 17.30 -7.37 7.41
N GLN A 74 16.30 -6.89 6.66
CA GLN A 74 15.55 -7.70 5.71
C GLN A 74 16.10 -7.50 4.29
N ASP A 75 16.30 -8.60 3.56
CA ASP A 75 16.74 -8.54 2.16
C ASP A 75 15.64 -7.93 1.27
N SER A 76 15.91 -6.74 0.71
CA SER A 76 14.93 -5.99 -0.06
C SER A 76 14.48 -6.71 -1.34
N GLN A 77 15.36 -7.51 -1.96
CA GLN A 77 15.04 -8.25 -3.19
C GLN A 77 14.08 -9.41 -2.89
N GLU A 78 14.30 -10.13 -1.79
CA GLU A 78 13.45 -11.23 -1.35
C GLU A 78 12.06 -10.71 -0.96
N VAL A 79 11.97 -9.57 -0.26
CA VAL A 79 10.66 -8.96 0.04
C VAL A 79 9.94 -8.56 -1.24
N GLN A 80 10.64 -7.96 -2.19
CA GLN A 80 10.07 -7.57 -3.48
C GLN A 80 9.57 -8.79 -4.26
N ARG A 81 10.37 -9.87 -4.32
CA ARG A 81 10.02 -11.11 -5.00
C ARG A 81 8.79 -11.78 -4.36
N ARG A 82 8.71 -11.82 -3.03
CA ARG A 82 7.52 -12.33 -2.31
C ARG A 82 6.28 -11.50 -2.62
N LEU A 83 6.42 -10.17 -2.68
CA LEU A 83 5.32 -9.28 -3.05
C LEU A 83 4.84 -9.54 -4.49
N VAL A 84 5.75 -9.62 -5.47
CA VAL A 84 5.43 -9.93 -6.87
C VAL A 84 4.70 -11.26 -6.99
N THR A 85 5.21 -12.30 -6.31
CA THR A 85 4.59 -13.64 -6.31
C THR A 85 3.16 -13.59 -5.77
N ARG A 86 2.95 -12.89 -4.63
CA ARG A 86 1.62 -12.76 -4.05
C ARG A 86 0.68 -11.97 -4.95
N LEU A 87 1.14 -10.87 -5.53
CA LEU A 87 0.32 -10.06 -6.44
C LEU A 87 -0.09 -10.84 -7.70
N ALA A 88 0.83 -11.62 -8.28
CA ALA A 88 0.55 -12.45 -9.46
C ALA A 88 -0.47 -13.58 -9.16
N ALA A 89 -0.52 -14.06 -7.91
CA ALA A 89 -1.51 -15.04 -7.47
C ALA A 89 -2.90 -14.45 -7.22
N LEU A 90 -3.03 -13.13 -7.04
CA LEU A 90 -4.32 -12.48 -6.88
C LEU A 90 -5.06 -12.39 -8.22
N ARG A 91 -6.35 -12.68 -8.19
CA ARG A 91 -7.26 -12.52 -9.33
C ARG A 91 -8.43 -11.61 -8.94
N PRO A 92 -8.17 -10.31 -8.68
CA PRO A 92 -9.22 -9.39 -8.28
C PRO A 92 -10.21 -9.24 -9.44
N SER A 93 -11.46 -9.65 -9.23
CA SER A 93 -12.56 -9.51 -10.19
C SER A 93 -12.23 -10.03 -11.61
N GLY A 94 -11.48 -11.14 -11.69
CA GLY A 94 -11.08 -11.76 -12.96
C GLY A 94 -9.89 -11.10 -13.68
N ALA A 95 -9.34 -10.00 -13.15
CA ALA A 95 -8.15 -9.37 -13.71
C ALA A 95 -6.90 -10.25 -13.54
N ALA A 96 -6.02 -10.22 -14.53
CA ALA A 96 -4.74 -10.93 -14.55
C ALA A 96 -3.58 -9.94 -14.31
N PRO A 97 -3.19 -9.67 -13.06
CA PRO A 97 -2.10 -8.73 -12.79
C PRO A 97 -0.78 -9.28 -13.31
N THR A 98 -0.05 -8.44 -14.04
CA THR A 98 1.36 -8.67 -14.36
C THR A 98 2.20 -7.75 -13.48
N ALA A 99 3.12 -8.33 -12.70
CA ALA A 99 4.00 -7.58 -11.81
C ALA A 99 5.46 -7.80 -12.22
N ALA A 100 6.22 -6.71 -12.32
CA ALA A 100 7.65 -6.73 -12.59
C ALA A 100 8.38 -5.91 -11.51
N SER A 101 9.54 -6.40 -11.05
CA SER A 101 10.41 -5.64 -10.16
C SER A 101 11.23 -4.62 -10.95
N ARG A 102 11.30 -3.39 -10.45
CA ARG A 102 12.35 -2.45 -10.82
C ARG A 102 13.14 -2.13 -9.56
N SER A 103 14.40 -2.56 -9.51
CA SER A 103 15.34 -2.07 -8.49
C SER A 103 16.09 -0.88 -9.08
N ARG A 104 15.98 0.28 -8.43
CA ARG A 104 16.92 1.37 -8.70
C ARG A 104 18.20 1.03 -7.95
N ALA A 105 19.30 0.78 -8.67
CA ALA A 105 20.61 0.69 -8.06
C ALA A 105 20.90 2.04 -7.38
N ALA A 106 21.31 2.00 -6.11
CA ALA A 106 21.90 3.17 -5.48
C ALA A 106 23.20 3.48 -6.23
N ALA A 107 23.23 4.65 -6.87
CA ALA A 107 24.44 5.24 -7.43
C ALA A 107 25.18 6.00 -6.32
#